data_AF-A0A328PSD8-F1
#
_entry.id   AF-A0A328PSD8-F1
#
_cell.length_a   1.000
_cell.length_b   1.000
_cell.length_c   1.000
_cell.angle_alpha   90.00
_cell.angle_beta   90.00
_cell.angle_gamma   90.00
#
_symmetry.space_group_name_H-M   'P 1'
#
loop_
_entity.id
_entity.type
_entity.pdbx_description
1 polymer ?
#
loop_
_entity_poly.entity_id
_entity_poly.type
_entity_poly.pdbx_seq_one_letter_code
_entity_poly.pdbx_strand_id
1 'polypeptide(L)'
;MGHIKKGTTMVIISLIILLSSLISMRKMKYSDLLKVPYGSYKNNKILLVYVWTLVGPSEEFFYRGFIQGNLRMLINGSILTIEYATLIATLIFVIAHVNNFLVGKENKEQFLSLLPGRIIMGLILGYTFQVSESLLYPVLIHSLSDGITISYLIFLKKRYLNDYHL
;
A
#
# COMPACT_ATOMS: atom_id res chain seq x y z
N MET A 1 0.73 23.05 -4.39
CA MET A 1 1.03 22.05 -5.44
C MET A 1 2.53 21.86 -5.41
N GLY A 2 3.05 20.78 -4.81
CA GLY A 2 4.49 20.60 -4.65
C GLY A 2 5.23 20.34 -5.97
N HIS A 3 6.42 19.75 -5.92
CA HIS A 3 7.28 19.53 -7.09
C HIS A 3 6.69 18.50 -8.09
N ILE A 4 6.02 19.00 -9.13
CA ILE A 4 5.27 18.20 -10.10
C ILE A 4 6.13 17.10 -10.73
N LYS A 5 7.29 17.45 -11.30
CA LYS A 5 8.17 16.49 -11.99
C LYS A 5 8.55 15.31 -11.09
N LYS A 6 8.98 15.60 -9.86
CA LYS A 6 9.37 14.58 -8.88
C LYS A 6 8.19 13.70 -8.49
N GLY A 7 7.03 14.31 -8.22
CA GLY A 7 5.79 13.58 -7.92
C GLY A 7 5.35 12.66 -9.06
N THR A 8 5.32 13.16 -10.30
CA THR A 8 4.97 12.36 -11.47
C THR A 8 5.95 11.22 -11.72
N THR A 9 7.25 11.44 -11.51
CA THR A 9 8.27 10.38 -11.61
C THR A 9 8.00 9.27 -10.60
N MET A 10 7.68 9.62 -9.36
CA MET A 10 7.35 8.61 -8.33
C MET A 10 6.08 7.84 -8.64
N VAL A 11 5.06 8.48 -9.22
CA VAL A 11 3.85 7.78 -9.70
C VAL A 11 4.22 6.75 -10.76
N ILE A 12 5.02 7.12 -11.76
CA ILE A 12 5.44 6.20 -12.84
C ILE A 12 6.24 5.02 -12.27
N ILE A 13 7.21 5.27 -11.39
CA ILE A 13 7.99 4.22 -10.73
C ILE A 13 7.06 3.26 -9.97
N SER A 14 6.11 3.81 -9.22
CA SER A 14 5.15 3.01 -8.44
C SER A 14 4.24 2.17 -9.33
N LEU A 15 3.81 2.69 -10.49
CA LEU A 15 3.03 1.94 -11.47
C LEU A 15 3.84 0.77 -12.07
N ILE A 16 5.14 0.94 -12.32
CA ILE A 16 6.00 -0.14 -12.81
C ILE A 16 6.11 -1.25 -11.75
N ILE A 17 6.33 -0.89 -10.48
CA ILE A 17 6.36 -1.83 -9.37
C ILE A 17 5.01 -2.54 -9.23
N LEU A 18 3.91 -1.81 -9.31
CA LEU A 18 2.57 -2.38 -9.28
C LEU A 18 2.37 -3.39 -10.42
N LEU A 19 2.75 -3.07 -11.66
CA LEU A 19 2.66 -4.00 -12.79
C LEU A 19 3.44 -5.29 -12.53
N SER A 20 4.65 -5.21 -11.96
CA SER A 20 5.43 -6.39 -11.59
C SER A 20 4.70 -7.26 -10.55
N SER A 21 4.00 -6.63 -9.60
CA SER A 21 3.22 -7.35 -8.59
C SER A 21 2.02 -8.06 -9.21
N LEU A 22 1.32 -7.44 -10.16
CA LEU A 22 0.20 -8.03 -10.87
C LEU A 22 0.62 -9.25 -11.71
N ILE A 23 1.79 -9.16 -12.36
CA ILE A 23 2.37 -10.29 -13.09
C ILE A 23 2.70 -11.44 -12.15
N SER A 24 3.23 -11.15 -10.96
CA SER A 24 3.50 -12.14 -9.92
C SER A 24 2.21 -12.82 -9.44
N MET A 25 1.17 -12.02 -9.14
CA MET A 25 -0.13 -12.51 -8.66
C MET A 25 -0.81 -13.43 -9.67
N ARG A 26 -0.69 -13.15 -10.97
CA ARG A 26 -1.23 -14.02 -12.03
C ARG A 26 -0.64 -15.43 -12.02
N LYS A 27 0.58 -15.59 -11.47
CA LYS A 27 1.27 -16.89 -11.36
C LYS A 27 0.96 -17.65 -10.07
N MET A 28 0.16 -17.07 -9.16
CA MET A 28 -0.20 -17.71 -7.90
C MET A 28 -1.06 -18.95 -8.11
N LYS A 29 -0.80 -20.01 -7.33
CA LYS A 29 -1.66 -21.20 -7.31
C LYS A 29 -2.98 -20.87 -6.61
N TYR A 30 -4.04 -21.59 -6.95
CA TYR A 30 -5.35 -21.41 -6.32
C TYR A 30 -5.32 -21.59 -4.80
N SER A 31 -4.57 -22.57 -4.30
CA SER A 31 -4.36 -22.80 -2.86
C SER A 31 -3.75 -21.58 -2.14
N ASP A 32 -2.91 -20.81 -2.83
CA ASP A 32 -2.26 -19.63 -2.27
C ASP A 32 -3.18 -18.40 -2.39
N LEU A 33 -3.97 -18.30 -3.46
CA LEU A 33 -5.01 -17.28 -3.60
C LEU A 33 -6.05 -17.40 -2.47
N LEU A 34 -6.48 -18.60 -2.11
CA LEU A 34 -7.43 -18.82 -1.01
C LEU A 34 -6.89 -18.35 0.34
N LYS A 35 -5.58 -18.43 0.55
CA LYS A 35 -4.93 -17.93 1.77
C LYS A 35 -4.86 -16.40 1.83
N VAL A 36 -5.13 -15.67 0.75
CA VAL A 36 -5.17 -14.21 0.80
C VAL A 36 -6.47 -13.76 1.49
N PRO A 37 -6.41 -12.99 2.60
CA PRO A 37 -7.59 -12.64 3.39
C PRO A 37 -8.58 -11.74 2.61
N TYR A 38 -8.13 -11.10 1.53
CA TYR A 38 -8.93 -10.24 0.67
C TYR A 38 -9.66 -11.05 -0.42
N GLY A 39 -10.97 -10.83 -0.58
CA GLY A 39 -11.79 -11.44 -1.65
C GLY A 39 -12.74 -12.57 -1.22
N SER A 40 -12.92 -12.80 0.10
CA SER A 40 -14.00 -13.65 0.63
C SER A 40 -15.10 -12.78 1.23
N TYR A 41 -15.89 -12.09 0.40
CA TYR A 41 -17.08 -11.37 0.88
C TYR A 41 -18.19 -11.41 -0.16
N LYS A 42 -19.40 -11.75 0.31
CA LYS A 42 -20.67 -11.58 -0.42
C LYS A 42 -20.86 -10.14 -0.96
N ASN A 43 -20.08 -9.16 -0.51
CA ASN A 43 -20.27 -7.74 -0.84
C ASN A 43 -18.96 -6.99 -1.20
N ASN A 44 -18.25 -7.47 -2.22
CA ASN A 44 -17.01 -6.86 -2.73
C ASN A 44 -17.16 -5.38 -3.14
N LYS A 45 -18.37 -4.88 -3.43
CA LYS A 45 -18.59 -3.50 -3.87
C LYS A 45 -18.25 -2.47 -2.79
N ILE A 46 -18.72 -2.68 -1.56
CA ILE A 46 -18.48 -1.73 -0.44
C ILE A 46 -17.00 -1.69 -0.11
N LEU A 47 -16.34 -2.85 -0.06
CA LEU A 47 -14.90 -2.95 0.16
C LEU A 47 -14.13 -2.17 -0.90
N LEU A 48 -14.46 -2.34 -2.18
CA LEU A 48 -13.79 -1.62 -3.26
C LEU A 48 -13.99 -0.11 -3.16
N VAL A 49 -15.21 0.36 -2.86
CA VAL A 49 -15.44 1.79 -2.63
C VAL A 49 -14.57 2.31 -1.48
N TYR A 50 -14.55 1.61 -0.34
CA TYR A 50 -13.74 1.98 0.80
C TYR A 50 -12.24 2.06 0.46
N VAL A 51 -11.69 1.04 -0.20
CA VAL A 51 -10.27 0.98 -0.58
C VAL A 51 -9.90 2.08 -1.57
N TRP A 52 -10.72 2.29 -2.61
CA TRP A 52 -10.43 3.27 -3.66
C TRP A 52 -10.56 4.72 -3.22
N THR A 53 -11.39 5.01 -2.21
CA THR A 53 -11.76 6.38 -1.86
C THR A 53 -11.33 6.83 -0.47
N LEU A 54 -11.18 5.93 0.50
CA LEU A 54 -10.95 6.31 1.90
C LEU A 54 -9.62 5.84 2.44
N VAL A 55 -9.15 4.63 2.10
CA VAL A 55 -7.91 4.07 2.67
C VAL A 55 -6.71 4.96 2.36
N GLY A 56 -6.39 5.15 1.08
CA GLY A 56 -5.25 5.96 0.65
C GLY A 56 -5.28 7.38 1.22
N PRO A 57 -6.36 8.17 1.03
CA PRO A 57 -6.45 9.50 1.61
C PRO A 57 -6.27 9.52 3.13
N SER A 58 -7.05 8.73 3.87
CA SER A 58 -7.05 8.78 5.34
C SER A 58 -5.68 8.44 5.92
N GLU A 59 -5.04 7.39 5.39
CA GLU A 59 -3.73 6.97 5.86
C GLU A 59 -2.65 7.98 5.48
N GLU A 60 -2.62 8.52 4.26
CA GLU A 60 -1.59 9.49 3.87
C GLU A 60 -1.72 10.82 4.60
N PHE A 61 -2.93 11.33 4.83
CA PHE A 61 -3.12 12.52 5.64
C PHE A 61 -2.56 12.34 7.06
N PHE A 62 -2.74 11.16 7.64
CA PHE A 62 -2.24 10.88 8.99
C PHE A 62 -0.72 10.59 9.00
N TYR A 63 -0.24 9.61 8.25
CA TYR A 63 1.17 9.21 8.33
C TYR A 63 2.12 10.19 7.65
N ARG A 64 1.74 10.77 6.51
CA ARG A 64 2.63 11.68 5.74
C ARG A 64 2.36 13.12 6.14
N GLY A 65 1.10 13.51 6.17
CA GLY A 65 0.69 14.86 6.53
C GLY A 65 1.02 15.19 7.98
N PHE A 66 0.46 14.41 8.92
CA PHE A 66 0.63 14.67 10.34
C PHE A 66 1.95 14.12 10.88
N ILE A 67 2.20 12.80 10.84
CA ILE A 67 3.38 12.21 11.50
C ILE A 67 4.69 12.64 10.82
N GLN A 68 4.88 12.32 9.54
CA GLN A 68 6.12 12.64 8.83
C GLN A 68 6.33 14.16 8.74
N GLY A 69 5.27 14.93 8.43
CA GLY A 69 5.32 16.39 8.37
C GLY A 69 5.83 17.02 9.68
N ASN A 70 5.30 16.62 10.84
CA ASN A 70 5.77 17.12 12.13
C ASN A 70 7.19 16.63 12.45
N LEU A 71 7.52 15.36 12.16
CA LEU A 71 8.88 14.85 12.38
C LEU A 71 9.93 15.61 11.57
N ARG A 72 9.62 16.05 10.35
CA ARG A 72 10.52 16.88 9.53
C ARG A 72 10.81 18.25 10.17
N MET A 73 9.91 18.76 11.00
CA MET A 73 10.13 20.02 11.74
C MET A 73 11.00 19.83 12.98
N LEU A 74 11.03 18.62 13.54
CA LEU A 74 11.69 18.32 14.82
C LEU A 74 13.07 17.65 14.65
N ILE A 75 13.25 16.90 13.55
CA ILE A 75 14.42 16.04 13.35
C ILE A 75 15.02 16.35 11.97
N ASN A 76 16.31 16.69 11.96
CA ASN A 76 17.06 16.96 10.75
C ASN A 76 18.05 15.82 10.45
N GLY A 77 18.29 15.57 9.17
CA GLY A 77 19.29 14.62 8.67
C GLY A 77 18.69 13.50 7.83
N SER A 78 19.58 12.79 7.14
CA SER A 78 19.22 11.73 6.20
C SER A 78 20.27 10.63 6.17
N ILE A 79 19.83 9.43 5.78
CA ILE A 79 20.72 8.35 5.35
C ILE A 79 20.59 8.27 3.84
N LEU A 80 21.70 8.45 3.13
CA LEU A 80 21.71 8.68 1.68
C LEU A 80 20.76 9.85 1.34
N THR A 81 19.70 9.60 0.58
CA THR A 81 18.71 10.59 0.19
C THR A 81 17.43 10.55 1.05
N ILE A 82 17.30 9.63 1.99
CA ILE A 82 16.06 9.41 2.76
C ILE A 82 16.17 10.11 4.10
N GLU A 83 15.27 11.05 4.38
CA GLU A 83 15.23 11.79 5.65
C GLU A 83 14.90 10.85 6.84
N TYR A 84 15.44 11.15 8.02
CA TYR A 84 15.11 10.41 9.24
C TYR A 84 13.61 10.43 9.53
N ALA A 85 12.93 11.56 9.29
CA ALA A 85 11.48 11.67 9.42
C ALA A 85 10.74 10.66 8.54
N THR A 86 11.21 10.45 7.30
CA THR A 86 10.65 9.45 6.37
C THR A 86 10.84 8.03 6.88
N LEU A 87 12.02 7.70 7.40
CA LEU A 87 12.31 6.37 7.94
C LEU A 87 11.45 6.07 9.18
N ILE A 88 11.36 7.03 10.10
CA ILE A 88 10.57 6.88 11.34
C ILE A 88 9.07 6.79 11.02
N ALA A 89 8.54 7.65 10.15
CA ALA A 89 7.13 7.59 9.75
C ALA A 89 6.79 6.28 9.04
N THR A 90 7.71 5.76 8.21
CA THR A 90 7.56 4.44 7.58
C THR A 90 7.52 3.32 8.61
N LEU A 91 8.39 3.36 9.62
CA LEU A 91 8.38 2.38 10.70
C LEU A 91 7.05 2.40 11.47
N ILE A 92 6.55 3.59 11.82
CA ILE A 92 5.25 3.75 12.50
C ILE A 92 4.11 3.18 11.64
N PHE A 93 4.10 3.50 10.35
CA PHE A 93 3.12 2.96 9.39
C PHE A 93 3.13 1.43 9.35
N VAL A 94 4.32 0.81 9.29
CA VAL A 94 4.46 -0.66 9.29
C VAL A 94 4.01 -1.26 10.63
N ILE A 95 4.35 -0.63 11.77
CA ILE A 95 3.92 -1.09 13.09
C ILE A 95 2.40 -1.02 13.25
N ALA A 96 1.74 0.00 12.70
CA ALA A 96 0.28 0.11 12.76
C ALA A 96 -0.43 -1.09 12.13
N HIS A 97 0.20 -1.75 11.15
CA HIS A 97 -0.33 -2.97 10.54
C HIS A 97 -0.27 -4.20 11.45
N VAL A 98 0.46 -4.16 12.58
CA VAL A 98 0.39 -5.20 13.61
C VAL A 98 -1.04 -5.34 14.14
N ASN A 99 -1.82 -4.25 14.14
CA ASN A 99 -3.23 -4.30 14.51
C ASN A 99 -4.04 -5.28 13.65
N ASN A 100 -3.69 -5.48 12.36
CA ASN A 100 -4.35 -6.47 11.52
C ASN A 100 -4.16 -7.90 12.03
N PHE A 101 -2.98 -8.19 12.59
CA PHE A 101 -2.72 -9.47 13.25
C PHE A 101 -3.50 -9.58 14.57
N LEU A 102 -3.47 -8.54 15.40
CA LEU A 102 -4.13 -8.55 16.71
C LEU A 102 -5.66 -8.68 16.62
N VAL A 103 -6.28 -8.08 15.61
CA VAL A 103 -7.73 -8.15 15.39
C VAL A 103 -8.16 -9.31 14.48
N GLY A 104 -7.25 -10.24 14.19
CA GLY A 104 -7.54 -11.47 13.45
C GLY A 104 -7.82 -11.29 11.95
N LYS A 105 -7.49 -10.14 11.36
CA LYS A 105 -7.58 -9.92 9.90
C LYS A 105 -6.47 -10.66 9.15
N GLU A 106 -5.35 -10.90 9.83
CA GLU A 106 -4.18 -11.62 9.31
C GLU A 106 -3.67 -12.61 10.35
N ASN A 107 -3.20 -13.77 9.90
CA ASN A 107 -2.42 -14.68 10.73
C ASN A 107 -0.92 -14.31 10.68
N LYS A 108 -0.11 -14.97 11.50
CA LYS A 108 1.33 -14.68 11.62
C LYS A 108 2.08 -14.86 10.29
N GLU A 109 1.80 -15.93 9.56
CA GLU A 109 2.46 -16.21 8.27
C GLU A 109 2.10 -15.16 7.22
N GLN A 110 0.83 -14.79 7.12
CA GLN A 110 0.35 -13.72 6.25
C GLN A 110 1.03 -12.40 6.60
N PHE A 111 1.03 -12.01 7.88
CA PHE A 111 1.67 -10.78 8.35
C PHE A 111 3.15 -10.72 7.95
N LEU A 112 3.90 -11.80 8.21
CA LEU A 112 5.32 -11.90 7.87
C LEU A 112 5.56 -11.87 6.35
N SER A 113 4.71 -12.52 5.57
CA SER A 113 4.82 -12.54 4.10
C SER A 113 4.56 -11.17 3.46
N LEU A 114 3.71 -10.34 4.08
CA LEU A 114 3.36 -9.00 3.60
C LEU A 114 4.34 -7.93 4.10
N LEU A 115 5.13 -8.22 5.13
CA LEU A 115 6.03 -7.27 5.77
C LEU A 115 7.03 -6.61 4.79
N PRO A 116 7.70 -7.34 3.87
CA PRO A 116 8.59 -6.71 2.89
C PRO A 116 7.85 -5.71 1.99
N GLY A 117 6.66 -6.08 1.51
CA GLY A 117 5.83 -5.20 0.68
C GLY A 117 5.39 -3.94 1.42
N ARG A 118 5.03 -4.05 2.70
CA ARG A 118 4.68 -2.91 3.57
C ARG A 118 5.83 -1.95 3.77
N ILE A 119 7.04 -2.47 4.00
CA ILE A 119 8.23 -1.65 4.15
C ILE A 119 8.54 -0.92 2.85
N ILE A 120 8.55 -1.63 1.72
CA ILE A 120 8.83 -1.05 0.40
C ILE A 120 7.81 0.04 0.05
N MET A 121 6.51 -0.25 0.18
CA MET A 121 5.49 0.76 -0.12
C MET A 121 5.49 1.90 0.89
N GLY A 122 5.71 1.61 2.18
CA GLY A 122 5.85 2.64 3.20
C GLY A 122 6.96 3.64 2.86
N LEU A 123 8.12 3.14 2.42
CA LEU A 123 9.25 3.95 1.95
C LEU A 123 8.91 4.71 0.66
N ILE A 124 8.28 4.08 -0.33
CA ILE A 124 7.90 4.75 -1.59
C ILE A 124 6.96 5.93 -1.31
N LEU A 125 5.93 5.72 -0.49
CA LEU A 125 4.96 6.76 -0.15
C LEU A 125 5.61 7.88 0.68
N GLY A 126 6.40 7.53 1.69
CA GLY A 126 7.11 8.51 2.52
C GLY A 126 8.14 9.31 1.73
N TYR A 127 8.93 8.65 0.89
CA TYR A 127 9.90 9.31 0.03
C TYR A 127 9.22 10.16 -1.05
N THR A 128 8.08 9.71 -1.59
CA THR A 128 7.28 10.51 -2.52
C THR A 128 6.84 11.81 -1.86
N PHE A 129 6.31 11.76 -0.64
CA PHE A 129 5.97 12.97 0.10
C PHE A 129 7.18 13.87 0.32
N GLN A 130 8.32 13.28 0.71
CA GLN A 130 9.58 14.00 0.93
C GLN A 130 10.03 14.78 -0.31
N VAL A 131 10.10 14.12 -1.47
CA VAL A 131 10.68 14.73 -2.69
C VAL A 131 9.67 15.60 -3.44
N SER A 132 8.37 15.26 -3.36
CA SER A 132 7.32 16.00 -4.06
C SER A 132 6.74 17.13 -3.23
N GLU A 133 6.96 17.17 -1.92
CA GLU A 133 6.38 18.15 -0.98
C GLU A 133 4.86 18.29 -1.14
N SER A 134 4.19 17.18 -1.42
CA SER A 134 2.76 17.15 -1.75
C SER A 134 2.15 15.83 -1.31
N LEU A 135 1.00 15.91 -0.62
CA LEU A 135 0.21 14.74 -0.23
C LEU A 135 -0.54 14.11 -1.42
N LEU A 136 -0.72 14.85 -2.51
CA LEU A 136 -1.47 14.36 -3.66
C LEU A 136 -0.85 13.09 -4.25
N TYR A 137 0.48 13.09 -4.45
CA TYR A 137 1.17 11.97 -5.07
C TYR A 137 1.18 10.67 -4.23
N PRO A 138 1.51 10.69 -2.93
CA PRO A 138 1.38 9.48 -2.13
C PRO A 138 -0.08 9.00 -2.03
N VAL A 139 -1.06 9.91 -1.95
CA VAL A 139 -2.49 9.52 -1.96
C VAL A 139 -2.86 8.79 -3.25
N LEU A 140 -2.43 9.32 -4.40
CA LEU A 140 -2.66 8.70 -5.69
C LEU A 140 -1.99 7.33 -5.78
N ILE A 141 -0.71 7.24 -5.41
CA ILE A 141 0.05 5.98 -5.43
C ILE A 141 -0.60 4.93 -4.53
N HIS A 142 -0.95 5.31 -3.30
CA HIS A 142 -1.56 4.39 -2.34
C HIS A 142 -2.91 3.88 -2.85
N SER A 143 -3.80 4.79 -3.26
CA SER A 143 -5.13 4.42 -3.75
C SER A 143 -5.07 3.55 -5.00
N LEU A 144 -4.14 3.84 -5.93
CA LEU A 144 -3.92 3.03 -7.13
C LEU A 144 -3.37 1.66 -6.78
N SER A 145 -2.34 1.59 -5.93
CA SER A 145 -1.72 0.32 -5.54
C SER A 145 -2.73 -0.61 -4.86
N ASP A 146 -3.42 -0.14 -3.83
CA ASP A 146 -4.37 -0.95 -3.07
C ASP A 146 -5.62 -1.27 -3.89
N GLY A 147 -6.18 -0.25 -4.54
CA GLY A 147 -7.37 -0.37 -5.38
C GLY A 147 -7.18 -1.40 -6.48
N ILE A 148 -6.08 -1.31 -7.23
CA ILE A 148 -5.79 -2.24 -8.34
C ILE A 148 -5.45 -3.62 -7.80
N THR A 149 -4.60 -3.73 -6.77
CA THR A 149 -4.20 -5.03 -6.20
C THR A 149 -5.40 -5.81 -5.67
N ILE A 150 -6.25 -5.16 -4.87
CA ILE A 150 -7.44 -5.82 -4.28
C ILE A 150 -8.47 -6.14 -5.36
N SER A 151 -8.69 -5.24 -6.33
CA SER A 151 -9.59 -5.51 -7.47
C SER A 151 -9.10 -6.72 -8.28
N TYR A 152 -7.80 -6.81 -8.53
CA TYR A 152 -7.21 -7.91 -9.31
C TYR A 152 -7.26 -9.24 -8.56
N LEU A 153 -7.03 -9.25 -7.24
CA LEU A 153 -7.21 -10.44 -6.40
C LEU A 153 -8.64 -10.98 -6.47
N ILE A 154 -9.63 -10.10 -6.37
CA ILE A 154 -11.05 -10.47 -6.47
C ILE A 154 -11.35 -11.05 -7.85
N PHE A 155 -10.83 -10.42 -8.92
CA PHE A 155 -10.98 -10.91 -10.28
C PHE A 155 -10.38 -12.31 -10.46
N LEU A 156 -9.14 -12.54 -10.00
CA LEU A 156 -8.48 -13.84 -10.09
C LEU A 156 -9.27 -14.91 -9.34
N LYS A 157 -9.68 -14.65 -8.09
CA LYS A 157 -10.49 -15.60 -7.30
C LYS A 157 -11.79 -15.98 -8.02
N LYS A 158 -12.52 -15.00 -8.56
CA LYS A 158 -13.76 -15.24 -9.31
C LYS A 158 -13.52 -16.07 -10.57
N ARG A 159 -12.44 -15.78 -11.31
CA ARG A 159 -12.05 -16.55 -12.48
C ARG A 159 -11.81 -18.02 -12.13
N TYR A 160 -11.04 -18.30 -11.08
CA TYR A 160 -10.80 -19.69 -10.66
C TYR A 160 -12.08 -20.41 -10.24
N LEU A 161 -13.00 -19.77 -9.50
CA LEU A 161 -14.27 -20.42 -9.15
C LEU A 161 -15.09 -20.80 -10.40
N ASN A 162 -15.16 -19.89 -11.38
CA ASN A 162 -15.85 -20.13 -12.64
C ASN A 162 -15.18 -21.26 -13.47
N ASP A 163 -13.84 -21.26 -13.56
CA ASP A 163 -13.07 -22.23 -14.37
C ASP A 163 -13.13 -23.65 -13.79
N TYR A 164 -13.41 -23.81 -12.48
CA TYR A 164 -13.46 -25.11 -11.79
C TYR A 164 -14.89 -25.55 -11.37
N HIS A 165 -15.94 -24.80 -11.76
CA HIS A 165 -17.34 -25.07 -11.40
C HIS A 165 -17.60 -25.26 -9.89
N LEU A 166 -16.86 -24.54 -9.06
CA LEU A 166 -16.98 -24.55 -7.59
C LEU A 166 -17.90 -23.43 -7.09
#